data_AF-A0A4Z0QJ03-F1
#
_entry.id   AF-A0A4Z0QJ03-F1
#
_cell.length_a   1.000
_cell.length_b   1.000
_cell.length_c   1.000
_cell.angle_alpha   90.00
_cell.angle_beta   90.00
_cell.angle_gamma   90.00
#
_symmetry.space_group_name_H-M   'P 1'
#
loop_
_entity.id
_entity.type
_entity.pdbx_description
1 polymer ?
#
loop_
_entity_poly.entity_id
_entity_poly.type
_entity_poly.pdbx_seq_one_letter_code
_entity_poly.pdbx_strand_id
1 'polypeptide(L)'
;MPVPYRTLFFLDNASTSIVEIKRLDLPDEQAPDVLYHWLLFDKASRRVTKLEFLSMNSLPQAEEREFEQGSLRFDQHTGVYTSATTGQAQQLAASRHTELPEALATAVEGYLQRL
;
A
#
# COMPACT_ATOMS: atom_id res chain seq x y z
N MET A 1 -18.17 6.96 -11.50
CA MET A 1 -18.33 7.40 -10.08
C MET A 1 -17.10 6.93 -9.33
N PRO A 2 -16.57 7.68 -8.36
CA PRO A 2 -15.41 7.23 -7.58
C PRO A 2 -15.77 5.98 -6.77
N VAL A 3 -14.85 5.02 -6.70
CA VAL A 3 -14.99 3.83 -5.85
C VAL A 3 -14.61 4.24 -4.42
N PRO A 4 -15.52 4.20 -3.44
CA PRO A 4 -15.19 4.58 -2.08
C PRO A 4 -14.22 3.57 -1.45
N TYR A 5 -13.19 4.08 -0.77
CA TYR A 5 -12.20 3.28 -0.05
C TYR A 5 -11.76 3.97 1.24
N ARG A 6 -11.12 3.21 2.13
CA ARG A 6 -10.45 3.71 3.34
C ARG A 6 -8.97 3.36 3.29
N THR A 7 -8.09 4.32 3.57
CA THR A 7 -6.67 4.06 3.80
C THR A 7 -6.46 3.45 5.19
N LEU A 8 -5.78 2.31 5.25
CA LEU A 8 -5.44 1.60 6.50
C LEU A 8 -4.01 1.88 6.94
N PHE A 9 -3.07 1.79 6.00
CA PHE A 9 -1.67 2.15 6.20
C PHE A 9 -1.20 3.03 5.08
N PHE A 10 -0.36 4.01 5.41
CA PHE A 10 0.30 4.87 4.44
C PHE A 10 1.74 5.09 4.88
N LEU A 11 2.68 4.64 4.05
CA LEU A 11 4.11 4.80 4.24
C LEU A 11 4.68 5.57 3.06
N ASP A 12 5.57 6.53 3.33
CA ASP A 12 5.99 7.50 2.34
C ASP A 12 7.47 7.87 2.46
N ASN A 13 8.11 8.11 1.32
CA ASN A 13 9.40 8.81 1.25
C ASN A 13 9.46 9.72 0.01
N ALA A 14 10.63 10.25 -0.33
CA ALA A 14 10.77 11.18 -1.45
C ALA A 14 10.43 10.57 -2.83
N SER A 15 10.60 9.26 -3.02
CA SER A 15 10.46 8.59 -4.32
C SER A 15 9.23 7.69 -4.44
N THR A 16 8.73 7.17 -3.32
CA THR A 16 7.77 6.07 -3.28
C THR A 16 6.76 6.27 -2.17
N SER A 17 5.54 5.82 -2.41
CA SER A 17 4.53 5.61 -1.37
C SER A 17 4.07 4.15 -1.38
N ILE A 18 3.80 3.58 -0.22
CA ILE A 18 3.11 2.30 -0.08
C ILE A 18 1.85 2.53 0.74
N VAL A 19 0.72 2.07 0.23
CA VAL A 19 -0.58 2.25 0.89
C VAL A 19 -1.35 0.94 0.90
N GLU A 20 -1.98 0.63 2.03
CA GLU A 20 -3.05 -0.37 2.07
C GLU A 20 -4.39 0.36 2.09
N ILE A 21 -5.27 -0.02 1.18
CA ILE A 21 -6.66 0.48 1.14
C ILE A 21 -7.65 -0.68 1.33
N LYS A 22 -8.77 -0.39 1.99
CA LYS A 22 -9.96 -1.25 2.02
C LYS A 22 -11.05 -0.63 1.16
N ARG A 23 -11.58 -1.40 0.19
CA ARG A 23 -12.77 -1.02 -0.58
C ARG A 23 -14.01 -0.98 0.30
N LEU A 24 -14.86 0.02 0.10
CA LEU A 24 -16.10 0.23 0.86
C LEU A 24 -17.36 0.04 0.01
N ASP A 25 -17.20 -0.22 -1.28
CA ASP A 25 -18.29 -0.49 -2.22
C ASP A 25 -18.70 -1.98 -2.26
N LEU A 26 -17.96 -2.83 -1.56
CA LEU A 26 -18.17 -4.26 -1.52
C LEU A 26 -18.59 -4.74 -0.12
N PRO A 27 -19.35 -5.84 -0.02
CA PRO A 27 -19.65 -6.47 1.26
C PRO A 27 -18.40 -6.99 1.97
N ASP A 28 -18.40 -6.95 3.30
CA ASP A 28 -17.26 -7.38 4.13
C ASP A 28 -16.99 -8.89 4.05
N GLU A 29 -17.93 -9.69 3.52
CA GLU A 29 -17.81 -11.14 3.32
C GLU A 29 -17.01 -11.52 2.06
N GLN A 30 -16.63 -10.56 1.22
CA GLN A 30 -15.79 -10.82 0.05
C GLN A 30 -14.40 -11.29 0.45
N ALA A 31 -13.74 -11.97 -0.49
CA ALA A 31 -12.38 -12.46 -0.28
C ALA A 31 -11.42 -11.29 0.06
N PRO A 32 -10.50 -11.45 1.03
CA PRO A 32 -9.63 -10.36 1.47
C PRO A 32 -8.81 -9.72 0.35
N ASP A 33 -8.36 -10.48 -0.64
CA ASP A 33 -7.61 -10.00 -1.81
C ASP A 33 -8.44 -9.12 -2.78
N VAL A 34 -9.77 -9.17 -2.65
CA VAL A 34 -10.73 -8.31 -3.36
C VAL A 34 -11.06 -7.05 -2.55
N LEU A 35 -11.00 -7.13 -1.22
CA LEU A 35 -11.31 -6.02 -0.33
C LEU A 35 -10.11 -5.14 -0.02
N TYR A 36 -8.95 -5.74 0.18
CA TYR A 36 -7.73 -5.09 0.64
C TYR A 36 -6.70 -5.05 -0.49
N HIS A 37 -6.20 -3.86 -0.79
CA HIS A 37 -5.22 -3.66 -1.85
C HIS A 37 -3.99 -2.95 -1.28
N TRP A 38 -2.86 -3.64 -1.37
CA TRP A 38 -1.55 -3.02 -1.17
C TRP A 38 -1.07 -2.43 -2.49
N LEU A 39 -0.70 -1.17 -2.47
CA LEU A 39 -0.35 -0.39 -3.66
C LEU A 39 1.01 0.28 -3.45
N LEU A 40 1.94 0.03 -4.37
CA LEU A 40 3.22 0.73 -4.49
C LEU A 40 3.07 1.84 -5.52
N PHE A 41 3.30 3.08 -5.12
CA PHE A 41 3.26 4.24 -5.98
C PHE A 41 4.66 4.79 -6.22
N ASP A 42 5.08 4.81 -7.48
CA ASP A 42 6.31 5.46 -7.91
C ASP A 42 6.03 6.93 -8.24
N LYS A 43 6.62 7.86 -7.47
CA LYS A 43 6.32 9.29 -7.58
C LYS A 43 6.89 9.93 -8.85
N ALA A 44 7.95 9.35 -9.43
CA ALA A 44 8.58 9.87 -10.63
C ALA A 44 7.70 9.61 -11.87
N SER A 45 7.19 8.39 -12.01
CA SER A 45 6.31 7.95 -13.10
C SER A 45 4.83 8.16 -12.83
N ARG A 46 4.46 8.44 -11.57
CA ARG A 46 3.08 8.53 -11.06
C ARG A 46 2.27 7.27 -11.34
N ARG A 47 2.93 6.11 -11.27
CA ARG A 47 2.29 4.80 -11.51
C ARG A 47 2.04 4.08 -10.19
N VAL A 48 0.86 3.48 -10.10
CA VAL A 48 0.51 2.54 -9.04
C VAL A 48 0.69 1.13 -9.57
N THR A 49 1.34 0.30 -8.76
CA THR A 49 1.46 -1.15 -8.96
C THR A 49 0.81 -1.84 -7.76
N LYS A 50 -0.08 -2.81 -8.03
CA LYS A 50 -0.61 -3.67 -6.96
C LYS A 50 0.50 -4.58 -6.45
N LEU A 51 0.65 -4.66 -5.13
CA LEU A 51 1.50 -5.64 -4.46
C LEU A 51 0.64 -6.88 -4.18
N GLU A 52 1.03 -8.01 -4.76
CA GLU A 52 0.29 -9.27 -4.60
C GLU A 52 0.66 -9.89 -3.25
N PHE A 53 -0.29 -9.83 -2.32
CA PHE A 53 -0.10 -10.26 -0.94
C PHE A 53 0.06 -11.78 -0.84
N LEU A 54 1.13 -12.22 -0.19
CA LEU A 54 1.43 -13.63 0.04
C LEU A 54 1.18 -14.03 1.49
N SER A 55 1.72 -13.27 2.44
CA SER A 55 1.56 -13.58 3.86
C SER A 55 1.83 -12.37 4.75
N MET A 56 1.43 -12.47 6.02
CA MET A 56 1.75 -11.49 7.04
C MET A 56 2.24 -12.15 8.31
N ASN A 57 3.07 -11.42 9.04
CA ASN A 57 3.47 -11.76 10.38
C ASN A 57 3.35 -10.52 11.27
N SER A 58 2.61 -10.63 12.36
CA SER A 58 2.43 -9.53 13.33
C SER A 58 3.26 -9.83 14.57
N LEU A 59 4.37 -9.10 14.70
CA LEU A 59 5.27 -9.17 15.85
C LEU A 59 4.88 -8.07 16.86
N PRO A 60 5.26 -8.20 18.15
CA PRO A 60 4.87 -7.22 19.19
C PRO A 60 5.25 -5.76 18.91
N GLN A 61 6.24 -5.52 18.05
CA GLN A 61 6.76 -4.18 17.74
C GLN A 61 6.77 -3.86 16.24
N ALA A 62 6.38 -4.81 15.38
CA ALA A 62 6.46 -4.63 13.94
C ALA A 62 5.47 -5.52 13.20
N GLU A 63 4.96 -5.02 12.09
CA GLU A 63 4.19 -5.74 11.10
C GLU A 63 5.10 -6.11 9.93
N GLU A 64 4.99 -7.34 9.46
CA GLU A 64 5.66 -7.82 8.25
C GLU A 64 4.60 -8.24 7.23
N ARG A 65 4.81 -7.84 5.98
CA ARG A 65 3.97 -8.18 4.83
C ARG A 65 4.88 -8.68 3.72
N GLU A 66 4.60 -9.88 3.25
CA GLU A 66 5.30 -10.47 2.12
C GLU A 66 4.43 -10.34 0.87
N PHE A 67 5.04 -9.90 -0.22
CA PHE A 67 4.43 -9.74 -1.52
C PHE A 67 5.26 -10.43 -2.61
N GLU A 68 4.67 -10.72 -3.75
CA GLU A 68 5.45 -11.20 -4.91
C GLU A 68 6.54 -10.19 -5.34
N GLN A 69 6.29 -8.89 -5.15
CA GLN A 69 7.17 -7.81 -5.58
C GLN A 69 8.25 -7.43 -4.54
N GLY A 70 8.17 -7.95 -3.31
CA GLY A 70 9.07 -7.59 -2.21
C GLY A 70 8.45 -7.80 -0.83
N SER A 71 9.16 -7.37 0.20
CA SER A 71 8.70 -7.43 1.59
C SER A 71 8.64 -6.04 2.22
N LEU A 72 7.65 -5.83 3.09
CA LEU A 72 7.50 -4.62 3.87
C LEU A 72 7.50 -4.97 5.35
N ARG A 73 8.43 -4.38 6.11
CA ARG A 73 8.43 -4.42 7.57
C ARG A 73 8.21 -3.03 8.12
N PHE A 74 7.25 -2.84 9.00
CA PHE A 74 6.89 -1.50 9.48
C PHE A 74 6.28 -1.46 10.88
N ASP A 75 6.25 -0.28 11.46
CA ASP A 75 5.58 0.03 12.72
C ASP A 75 4.76 1.33 12.59
N GLN A 76 4.35 1.92 13.71
CA GLN A 76 3.56 3.15 13.73
C GLN A 76 4.32 4.43 13.29
N HIS A 77 5.62 4.33 13.04
CA HIS A 77 6.51 5.45 12.77
C HIS A 77 7.28 5.30 11.46
N THR A 78 7.73 4.09 11.13
CA THR A 78 8.62 3.84 9.99
C THR A 78 8.34 2.50 9.33
N GLY A 79 8.86 2.31 8.13
CA GLY A 79 8.90 1.02 7.47
C GLY A 79 10.11 0.88 6.56
N VAL A 80 10.40 -0.36 6.19
CA VAL A 80 11.43 -0.72 5.22
C VAL A 80 10.79 -1.63 4.19
N TYR A 81 10.79 -1.18 2.93
CA TYR A 81 10.39 -2.00 1.80
C TYR A 81 11.63 -2.51 1.06
N THR A 82 11.71 -3.83 0.85
CA THR A 82 12.78 -4.46 0.10
C THR A 82 12.22 -5.06 -1.18
N SER A 83 12.66 -4.58 -2.34
CA SER A 83 12.20 -5.10 -3.63
C SER A 83 12.76 -6.51 -3.88
N ALA A 84 11.90 -7.44 -4.30
CA ALA A 84 12.33 -8.78 -4.72
C ALA A 84 13.14 -8.74 -6.03
N THR A 85 12.88 -7.77 -6.91
CA THR A 85 13.55 -7.67 -8.22
C THR A 85 14.96 -7.07 -8.10
N THR A 86 15.13 -6.01 -7.32
CA THR A 86 16.42 -5.30 -7.23
C THR A 86 17.20 -5.62 -5.96
N GLY A 87 16.57 -6.23 -4.96
CA GLY A 87 17.13 -6.42 -3.62
C GLY A 87 17.32 -5.12 -2.83
N GLN A 88 16.93 -3.97 -3.38
CA GLN A 88 17.13 -2.68 -2.72
C GLN A 88 16.09 -2.47 -1.62
N ALA A 89 16.59 -2.12 -0.44
CA ALA A 89 15.77 -1.68 0.69
C ALA A 89 15.65 -0.16 0.68
N GLN A 90 14.44 0.34 0.93
CA GLN A 90 14.16 1.76 1.08
C GLN A 90 13.41 2.02 2.38
N GLN A 91 13.85 3.05 3.10
CA GLN A 91 13.15 3.52 4.30
C GLN A 91 11.95 4.38 3.91
N LEU A 92 10.88 4.21 4.67
CA LEU A 92 9.62 4.91 4.54
C LEU A 92 9.22 5.45 5.92
N ALA A 93 8.60 6.62 5.97
CA ALA A 93 7.96 7.13 7.17
C ALA A 93 6.50 6.70 7.17
N ALA A 94 6.02 6.15 8.29
CA ALA A 94 4.60 5.87 8.46
C ALA A 94 3.87 7.20 8.67
N SER A 95 2.99 7.52 7.74
CA SER A 95 2.16 8.70 7.78
C SER A 95 0.95 8.45 8.67
N ARG A 96 0.64 9.44 9.51
CA ARG A 96 -0.62 9.49 10.27
C ARG A 96 -1.71 10.28 9.52
N HIS A 97 -1.42 10.73 8.30
CA HIS A 97 -2.39 11.46 7.50
C HIS A 97 -3.53 10.52 7.10
N THR A 98 -4.75 10.98 7.35
CA THR A 98 -5.99 10.28 6.96
C THR A 98 -6.24 10.41 5.46
N GLU A 99 -5.69 11.46 4.84
CA GLU A 99 -5.82 11.76 3.42
C GLU A 99 -4.51 11.47 2.68
N LEU A 100 -4.62 10.87 1.50
CA LEU A 100 -3.49 10.65 0.61
C LEU A 100 -3.15 11.95 -0.14
N PRO A 101 -1.86 12.21 -0.44
CA PRO A 101 -1.49 13.30 -1.33
C PRO A 101 -2.23 13.21 -2.67
N GLU A 102 -2.61 14.36 -3.25
CA GLU A 102 -3.47 14.44 -4.45
C GLU A 102 -3.03 13.53 -5.60
N ALA A 103 -1.72 13.50 -5.90
CA ALA A 103 -1.18 12.67 -6.97
C ALA A 103 -1.36 11.17 -6.68
N LEU A 104 -1.20 10.75 -5.42
CA LEU A 104 -1.42 9.36 -5.01
C LEU A 104 -2.92 9.04 -5.00
N ALA A 105 -3.77 9.91 -4.46
CA ALA A 105 -5.23 9.74 -4.48
C ALA A 105 -5.76 9.56 -5.91
N THR A 106 -5.33 10.44 -6.83
CA THR A 106 -5.69 10.35 -8.26
C THR A 106 -5.26 9.02 -8.86
N ALA A 107 -4.07 8.53 -8.52
CA ALA A 107 -3.57 7.28 -9.06
C ALA A 107 -4.29 6.06 -8.47
N VAL A 108 -4.66 6.10 -7.19
CA VAL A 108 -5.48 5.06 -6.52
C VAL A 108 -6.88 5.01 -7.12
N GLU A 109 -7.54 6.16 -7.32
CA GLU A 109 -8.84 6.23 -7.98
C GLU A 109 -8.78 5.67 -9.40
N GLY A 110 -7.77 6.05 -10.17
CA GLY A 110 -7.55 5.52 -11.51
C GLY A 110 -7.29 4.02 -11.52
N TYR A 111 -6.61 3.48 -10.51
CA TYR A 111 -6.42 2.04 -10.35
C TYR A 111 -7.76 1.34 -10.09
N LEU A 112 -8.55 1.82 -9.12
CA LEU A 112 -9.83 1.22 -8.75
C LEU A 112 -10.88 1.25 -9.88
N GLN A 113 -10.86 2.28 -10.73
CA GLN A 113 -11.74 2.38 -11.90
C GLN A 113 -11.44 1.36 -13.01
N ARG A 114 -10.28 0.70 -12.96
CA ARG A 114 -9.82 -0.27 -13.97
C ARG A 114 -9.91 -1.72 -13.49
N LEU A 115 -10.26 -1.95 -12.22
CA LEU A 115 -10.58 -3.27 -11.68
C LEU A 115 -11.90 -3.79 -12.24
#